data_AF-A0A3D2YZI6-F1
#
_entry.id   AF-A0A3D2YZI6-F1
#
_cell.length_a   1.000
_cell.length_b   1.000
_cell.length_c   1.000
_cell.angle_alpha   90.00
_cell.angle_beta   90.00
_cell.angle_gamma   90.00
#
_symmetry.space_group_name_H-M   'P 1'
#
loop_
_entity.id
_entity.type
_entity.pdbx_description
1 polymer ?
#
loop_
_entity_poly.entity_id
_entity_poly.type
_entity_poly.pdbx_seq_one_letter_code
_entity_poly.pdbx_strand_id
1 'polypeptide(L)'
;MYGSWGSANTIDGDVDQPTHSWVVSDYTFDLGLTVPLNRVVFFPPERGRSAAGPYLGLLFRDLYPRQYVISGSLDSQEFLTSDSSGDFDQVLSSDFSHDEQVADARFPTQFLRFARVRFPSEGFIAEVEFYGEGFLPETRYTSQLFDMGEPVNFGRLQYDFEVYRSPGPGGKPALAPNAPVQIAVEARTGRDDSPLVYHVFDELRREDVVEFEEWERAPRKIDSGFPGQQGSVQDDLANWSFWSVPHYTSGEGIRVPDGRRFIQVRASLTSEEVFAFGRLNSLSIEYSPLLANPIVGEVALMEDPHPTGGGVEVPLGEPVTLTYDVRAGFSSGTQTGFDAIRLQTPEAVDFQRFEMGEPLAIVEPDSMTVDDQELVVHFPSHPVSRASNQPVRLTFAT
;
A
#
# COMPACT_ATOMS: atom_id res chain seq x y z
N MET A 1 5.92 -24.90 2.20
CA MET A 1 6.53 -25.89 3.11
C MET A 1 7.24 -26.95 2.28
N TYR A 2 8.40 -27.43 2.71
CA TYR A 2 9.13 -28.53 2.10
C TYR A 2 9.87 -29.35 3.17
N GLY A 3 10.48 -30.48 2.79
CA GLY A 3 11.21 -31.37 3.70
C GLY A 3 10.86 -32.83 3.42
N SER A 4 10.77 -33.64 4.48
CA SER A 4 10.29 -35.02 4.40
C SER A 4 8.91 -35.13 3.74
N TRP A 5 8.58 -36.31 3.23
CA TRP A 5 7.25 -36.57 2.68
C TRP A 5 6.17 -36.36 3.74
N GLY A 6 4.94 -36.07 3.31
CA GLY A 6 3.83 -35.81 4.23
C GLY A 6 3.83 -34.42 4.88
N SER A 7 4.64 -33.49 4.37
CA SER A 7 4.75 -32.12 4.90
C SER A 7 3.41 -31.39 5.02
N ALA A 8 2.49 -31.59 4.07
CA ALA A 8 1.16 -30.97 4.14
C ALA A 8 0.34 -31.37 5.37
N ASN A 9 0.63 -32.52 5.98
CA ASN A 9 -0.07 -33.04 7.16
C ASN A 9 0.57 -32.58 8.47
N THR A 10 1.65 -31.79 8.44
CA THR A 10 2.36 -31.34 9.66
C THR A 10 1.69 -30.15 10.36
N ILE A 11 0.67 -29.57 9.73
CA ILE A 11 -0.05 -28.37 10.18
C ILE A 11 -1.57 -28.52 9.92
N ASP A 12 -2.06 -29.75 9.88
CA ASP A 12 -3.46 -30.04 9.55
C ASP A 12 -4.37 -30.07 10.80
N GLY A 13 -3.78 -29.92 11.99
CA GLY A 13 -4.46 -29.96 13.27
C GLY A 13 -4.83 -31.37 13.74
N ASP A 14 -4.33 -32.43 13.09
CA ASP A 14 -4.53 -33.83 13.47
C ASP A 14 -3.28 -34.41 14.15
N VAL A 15 -3.40 -34.66 15.46
CA VAL A 15 -2.34 -35.32 16.24
C VAL A 15 -2.47 -36.86 16.26
N ASP A 16 -3.51 -37.46 15.68
CA ASP A 16 -3.74 -38.90 15.73
C ASP A 16 -2.85 -39.69 14.74
N GLN A 17 -2.54 -39.12 13.58
CA GLN A 17 -1.87 -39.82 12.47
C GLN A 17 -0.44 -39.32 12.24
N PRO A 18 0.47 -40.19 11.77
CA PRO A 18 1.78 -39.72 11.32
C PRO A 18 1.64 -38.91 10.03
N THR A 19 2.48 -37.89 9.91
CA THR A 19 2.61 -37.09 8.69
C THR A 19 2.92 -37.98 7.48
N HIS A 20 3.72 -39.03 7.70
CA HIS A 20 4.14 -39.99 6.70
C HIS A 20 4.21 -41.43 7.22
N SER A 21 4.10 -42.42 6.33
CA SER A 21 4.22 -43.86 6.66
C SER A 21 5.64 -44.32 7.02
N TRP A 22 6.61 -43.42 7.05
CA TRP A 22 8.02 -43.66 7.35
C TRP A 22 8.55 -42.53 8.24
N VAL A 23 9.68 -42.78 8.91
CA VAL A 23 10.33 -41.76 9.75
C VAL A 23 10.74 -40.54 8.93
N VAL A 24 10.78 -39.39 9.60
CA VAL A 24 11.02 -38.08 9.01
C VAL A 24 12.29 -37.47 9.59
N SER A 25 13.02 -36.73 8.76
CA SER A 25 14.29 -36.09 9.10
C SER A 25 14.17 -34.59 9.35
N ASP A 26 13.21 -33.93 8.70
CA ASP A 26 13.07 -32.47 8.74
C ASP A 26 11.76 -31.99 8.11
N TYR A 27 11.35 -30.79 8.52
CA TYR A 27 10.37 -29.95 7.84
C TYR A 27 10.78 -28.48 7.89
N THR A 28 10.55 -27.77 6.79
CA THR A 28 10.82 -26.34 6.65
C THR A 28 9.56 -25.57 6.23
N PHE A 29 9.29 -24.49 6.94
CA PHE A 29 8.04 -23.74 6.93
C PHE A 29 8.28 -22.30 6.46
N ASP A 30 7.42 -21.80 5.57
CA ASP A 30 7.18 -20.37 5.41
C ASP A 30 5.87 -20.09 6.15
N LEU A 31 5.94 -19.29 7.22
CA LEU A 31 4.78 -18.93 8.04
C LEU A 31 3.85 -17.93 7.31
N GLY A 32 4.21 -17.51 6.10
CA GLY A 32 3.47 -16.61 5.23
C GLY A 32 3.63 -15.13 5.58
N LEU A 33 3.82 -14.85 6.87
CA LEU A 33 4.05 -13.52 7.43
C LEU A 33 5.24 -13.59 8.40
N THR A 34 5.92 -12.46 8.60
CA THR A 34 6.87 -12.34 9.71
C THR A 34 6.09 -12.24 11.01
N VAL A 35 6.35 -13.14 11.95
CA VAL A 35 5.63 -13.26 13.22
C VAL A 35 6.61 -13.24 14.40
N PRO A 36 6.20 -12.69 15.56
CA PRO A 36 7.03 -12.73 16.77
C PRO A 36 6.89 -14.10 17.45
N LEU A 37 7.79 -15.03 17.10
CA LEU A 37 7.75 -16.43 17.55
C LEU A 37 8.61 -16.62 18.81
N ASN A 38 8.14 -17.44 19.75
CA ASN A 38 8.89 -17.78 20.97
C ASN A 38 8.80 -19.26 21.39
N ARG A 39 7.95 -20.03 20.69
CA ARG A 39 7.71 -21.42 21.04
C ARG A 39 7.30 -22.23 19.82
N VAL A 40 7.89 -23.41 19.70
CA VAL A 40 7.53 -24.42 18.71
C VAL A 40 7.26 -25.71 19.43
N VAL A 41 6.11 -26.32 19.15
CA VAL A 41 5.71 -27.59 19.73
C VAL A 41 5.59 -28.60 18.60
N PHE A 42 6.09 -29.81 18.79
CA PHE A 42 5.79 -30.89 17.85
C PHE A 42 5.33 -32.14 18.59
N PHE A 43 4.40 -32.84 17.97
CA PHE A 43 3.67 -33.96 18.55
C PHE A 43 4.02 -35.24 17.81
N PRO A 44 4.19 -36.37 18.51
CA PRO A 44 4.16 -37.66 17.87
C PRO A 44 2.71 -38.10 17.66
N PRO A 45 2.46 -39.06 16.76
CA PRO A 45 1.11 -39.57 16.56
C PRO A 45 0.58 -40.22 17.84
N GLU A 46 -0.57 -39.75 18.32
CA GLU A 46 -1.21 -40.27 19.54
C GLU A 46 -1.63 -41.73 19.38
N ARG A 47 -1.93 -42.16 18.15
CA ARG A 47 -2.50 -43.46 17.82
C ARG A 47 -1.71 -44.19 16.75
N GLY A 48 -2.06 -45.46 16.58
CA GLY A 48 -1.54 -46.30 15.51
C GLY A 48 -0.24 -47.04 15.86
N ARG A 49 0.16 -47.91 14.92
CA ARG A 49 1.39 -48.70 14.96
C ARG A 49 2.03 -48.67 13.60
N SER A 50 3.36 -48.71 13.55
CA SER A 50 4.06 -48.84 12.28
C SER A 50 3.75 -50.20 11.65
N ALA A 51 3.43 -50.16 10.35
CA ALA A 51 3.02 -51.33 9.56
C ALA A 51 4.17 -51.88 8.69
N ALA A 52 5.38 -51.31 8.77
CA ALA A 52 6.50 -51.68 7.90
C ALA A 52 7.88 -51.44 8.52
N GLY A 53 8.88 -52.14 7.98
CA GLY A 53 10.29 -51.90 8.28
C GLY A 53 10.75 -52.34 9.68
N PRO A 54 11.86 -51.78 10.20
CA PRO A 54 12.41 -52.15 11.50
C PRO A 54 11.51 -51.74 12.67
N TYR A 55 10.46 -50.96 12.39
CA TYR A 55 9.51 -50.43 13.37
C TYR A 55 8.21 -51.26 13.46
N LEU A 56 8.11 -52.36 12.72
CA LEU A 56 6.88 -53.14 12.59
C LEU A 56 6.25 -53.49 13.95
N GLY A 57 5.00 -53.09 14.14
CA GLY A 57 4.20 -53.37 15.32
C GLY A 57 4.48 -52.46 16.53
N LEU A 58 5.48 -51.57 16.45
CA LEU A 58 5.75 -50.58 17.50
C LEU A 58 4.72 -49.44 17.44
N LEU A 59 4.40 -48.86 18.60
CA LEU A 59 3.46 -47.75 18.73
C LEU A 59 4.10 -46.45 18.23
N PHE A 60 3.40 -45.66 17.41
CA PHE A 60 3.97 -44.42 16.89
C PHE A 60 4.35 -43.41 17.98
N ARG A 61 3.53 -43.29 19.02
CA ARG A 61 3.82 -42.46 20.20
C ARG A 61 5.15 -42.77 20.91
N ASP A 62 5.73 -43.96 20.70
CA ASP A 62 7.02 -44.35 21.31
C ASP A 62 8.21 -44.15 20.35
N LEU A 63 7.92 -43.86 19.07
CA LEU A 63 8.87 -43.68 17.97
C LEU A 63 9.06 -42.21 17.58
N TYR A 64 8.93 -41.31 18.55
CA TYR A 64 9.18 -39.88 18.35
C TYR A 64 10.68 -39.58 18.19
N PRO A 65 11.03 -38.47 17.50
CA PRO A 65 12.41 -38.02 17.39
C PRO A 65 13.06 -37.80 18.75
N ARG A 66 14.23 -38.42 18.98
CA ARG A 66 14.99 -38.28 20.25
C ARG A 66 15.98 -37.13 20.25
N GLN A 67 16.13 -36.49 19.09
CA GLN A 67 16.98 -35.32 18.91
C GLN A 67 16.26 -34.37 17.99
N TYR A 68 16.30 -33.08 18.31
CA TYR A 68 15.77 -32.04 17.44
C TYR A 68 16.66 -30.81 17.42
N VAL A 69 16.61 -30.08 16.31
CA VAL A 69 17.12 -28.72 16.16
C VAL A 69 16.03 -27.88 15.51
N ILE A 70 15.73 -26.74 16.13
CA ILE A 70 14.82 -25.72 15.61
C ILE A 70 15.66 -24.52 15.23
N SER A 71 15.58 -24.12 13.97
CA SER A 71 16.25 -22.95 13.43
C SER A 71 15.25 -22.04 12.72
N GLY A 72 15.57 -20.77 12.59
CA GLY A 72 14.68 -19.76 12.00
C GLY A 72 15.43 -18.80 11.08
N SER A 73 14.68 -18.10 10.24
CA SER A 73 15.23 -17.07 9.38
C SER A 73 14.20 -15.99 9.01
N LEU A 74 14.72 -14.81 8.68
CA LEU A 74 14.01 -13.75 7.98
C LEU A 74 14.38 -13.69 6.48
N ASP A 75 15.42 -14.41 6.07
CA ASP A 75 15.96 -14.35 4.71
C ASP A 75 15.29 -15.37 3.79
N SER A 76 14.57 -14.86 2.80
CA SER A 76 13.95 -15.69 1.76
C SER A 76 14.98 -16.44 0.92
N GLN A 77 16.18 -15.91 0.72
CA GLN A 77 17.21 -16.57 -0.06
C GLN A 77 17.74 -17.79 0.69
N GLU A 78 18.00 -17.66 1.99
CA GLU A 78 18.35 -18.78 2.86
C GLU A 78 17.25 -19.85 2.86
N PHE A 79 15.98 -19.46 2.97
CA PHE A 79 14.84 -20.37 2.86
C PHE A 79 14.77 -21.11 1.52
N LEU A 80 15.12 -20.46 0.40
CA LEU A 80 15.03 -21.08 -0.93
C LEU A 80 16.25 -21.92 -1.31
N THR A 81 17.41 -21.69 -0.70
CA THR A 81 18.68 -22.24 -1.17
C THR A 81 19.42 -23.12 -0.16
N SER A 82 19.08 -23.03 1.13
CA SER A 82 19.71 -23.87 2.16
C SER A 82 19.40 -25.35 1.95
N ASP A 83 20.41 -26.19 2.16
CA ASP A 83 20.26 -27.65 2.17
C ASP A 83 19.32 -28.04 3.30
N SER A 84 18.28 -28.82 3.01
CA SER A 84 17.30 -29.28 4.00
C SER A 84 17.90 -30.22 5.05
N SER A 85 19.07 -30.80 4.78
CA SER A 85 19.82 -31.61 5.76
C SER A 85 20.56 -30.77 6.81
N GLY A 86 20.71 -29.47 6.57
CA GLY A 86 21.31 -28.50 7.49
C GLY A 86 20.29 -27.69 8.29
N ASP A 87 20.79 -26.76 9.10
CA ASP A 87 19.99 -25.79 9.86
C ASP A 87 20.04 -24.42 9.17
N PHE A 88 19.08 -23.53 9.45
CA PHE A 88 19.29 -22.11 9.20
C PHE A 88 20.40 -21.57 10.11
N ASP A 89 21.02 -20.46 9.72
CA ASP A 89 22.11 -19.79 10.43
C ASP A 89 21.75 -19.51 11.89
N GLN A 90 20.47 -19.21 12.14
CA GLN A 90 19.96 -18.99 13.48
C GLN A 90 19.31 -20.24 14.08
N VAL A 91 20.06 -20.97 14.90
CA VAL A 91 19.51 -22.01 15.78
C VAL A 91 18.80 -21.38 16.98
N LEU A 92 17.51 -21.66 17.12
CA LEU A 92 16.63 -21.13 18.15
C LEU A 92 16.60 -22.02 19.40
N SER A 93 16.54 -23.33 19.19
CA SER A 93 16.49 -24.35 20.26
C SER A 93 17.03 -25.68 19.73
N SER A 94 17.66 -26.46 20.58
CA SER A 94 18.02 -27.85 20.27
C SER A 94 18.01 -28.71 21.52
N ASP A 95 17.72 -29.99 21.33
CA ASP A 95 17.84 -31.02 22.35
C ASP A 95 18.32 -32.30 21.69
N PHE A 96 19.45 -32.84 22.16
CA PHE A 96 20.04 -34.08 21.64
C PHE A 96 19.81 -35.28 22.57
N SER A 97 18.99 -35.11 23.61
CA SER A 97 18.64 -36.13 24.59
C SER A 97 17.15 -36.04 24.96
N HIS A 98 16.32 -35.68 23.99
CA HIS A 98 14.88 -35.50 24.18
C HIS A 98 14.20 -36.81 24.58
N ASP A 99 13.58 -36.81 25.77
CA ASP A 99 12.94 -37.96 26.37
C ASP A 99 11.43 -37.78 26.64
N GLU A 100 10.87 -36.61 26.35
CA GLU A 100 9.42 -36.37 26.39
C GLU A 100 8.77 -36.74 25.04
N GLN A 101 7.50 -37.18 25.04
CA GLN A 101 6.83 -37.52 23.77
C GLN A 101 6.57 -36.26 22.93
N VAL A 102 6.08 -35.20 23.57
CA VAL A 102 5.81 -33.91 22.95
C VAL A 102 6.97 -32.99 23.26
N ALA A 103 7.56 -32.37 22.24
CA ALA A 103 8.59 -31.36 22.46
C ALA A 103 7.94 -29.99 22.64
N ASP A 104 8.26 -29.30 23.74
CA ASP A 104 7.92 -27.89 23.99
C ASP A 104 9.20 -27.05 23.95
N ALA A 105 9.62 -26.67 22.75
CA ALA A 105 10.82 -25.88 22.55
C ALA A 105 10.52 -24.39 22.71
N ARG A 106 11.16 -23.75 23.71
CA ARG A 106 10.97 -22.34 24.04
C ARG A 106 12.27 -21.56 23.86
N PHE A 107 12.17 -20.37 23.30
CA PHE A 107 13.29 -19.48 23.02
C PHE A 107 12.87 -18.02 23.16
N PRO A 108 13.82 -17.07 23.25
CA PRO A 108 13.49 -15.64 23.31
C PRO A 108 12.64 -15.21 22.12
N THR A 109 11.59 -14.42 22.40
CA THR A 109 10.66 -13.91 21.39
C THR A 109 11.38 -13.04 20.38
N GLN A 110 11.22 -13.36 19.10
CA GLN A 110 11.89 -12.67 18.01
C GLN A 110 11.12 -12.81 16.70
N PHE A 111 11.34 -11.89 15.78
CA PHE A 111 10.70 -11.91 14.47
C PHE A 111 11.30 -13.00 13.59
N LEU A 112 10.44 -13.89 13.09
CA LEU A 112 10.79 -14.96 12.17
C LEU A 112 9.70 -15.08 11.10
N ARG A 113 10.09 -15.45 9.89
CA ARG A 113 9.16 -15.84 8.82
C ARG A 113 9.33 -17.30 8.45
N PHE A 114 10.57 -17.76 8.43
CA PHE A 114 10.92 -19.11 8.09
C PHE A 114 11.34 -19.86 9.34
N ALA A 115 10.92 -21.11 9.45
CA ALA A 115 11.31 -22.00 10.53
C ALA A 115 11.66 -23.37 9.96
N ARG A 116 12.64 -24.04 10.56
CA ARG A 116 13.00 -25.41 10.26
C ARG A 116 13.05 -26.22 11.53
N VAL A 117 12.40 -27.38 11.50
CA VAL A 117 12.47 -28.39 12.55
C VAL A 117 13.19 -29.59 11.94
N ARG A 118 14.39 -29.89 12.44
CA ARG A 118 15.22 -31.01 12.00
C ARG A 118 15.33 -32.05 13.10
N PHE A 119 15.34 -33.31 12.72
CA PHE A 119 15.38 -34.49 13.58
C PHE A 119 16.65 -35.31 13.30
N PRO A 120 17.81 -34.96 13.89
CA PRO A 120 19.03 -35.74 13.73
C PRO A 120 18.87 -37.23 14.08
N SER A 121 17.98 -37.53 15.04
CA SER A 121 17.43 -38.86 15.23
C SER A 121 16.03 -38.87 14.63
N GLU A 122 15.89 -39.46 13.45
CA GLU A 122 14.61 -39.58 12.74
C GLU A 122 13.55 -40.24 13.64
N GLY A 123 12.29 -39.85 13.44
CA GLY A 123 11.15 -40.39 14.18
C GLY A 123 9.85 -40.11 13.45
N PHE A 124 8.73 -40.37 14.11
CA PHE A 124 7.40 -40.05 13.60
C PHE A 124 6.86 -38.83 14.32
N ILE A 125 6.32 -37.88 13.55
CA ILE A 125 5.57 -36.75 14.07
C ILE A 125 4.18 -36.75 13.44
N ALA A 126 3.25 -36.06 14.09
CA ALA A 126 1.91 -35.80 13.60
C ALA A 126 1.75 -34.31 13.25
N GLU A 127 2.12 -33.42 14.17
CA GLU A 127 1.84 -31.99 14.04
C GLU A 127 3.02 -31.15 14.53
N VAL A 128 3.17 -29.96 13.96
CA VAL A 128 4.04 -28.88 14.42
C VAL A 128 3.21 -27.62 14.63
N GLU A 129 3.22 -27.09 15.85
CA GLU A 129 2.52 -25.87 16.21
C GLU A 129 3.51 -24.74 16.51
N PHE A 130 3.21 -23.54 15.99
CA PHE A 130 4.00 -22.34 16.17
C PHE A 130 3.26 -21.35 17.07
N TYR A 131 3.94 -20.91 18.13
CA TYR A 131 3.38 -20.00 19.13
C TYR A 131 4.23 -18.74 19.23
N GLY A 132 3.53 -17.61 19.33
CA GLY A 132 4.15 -16.29 19.39
C GLY A 132 3.44 -15.37 20.36
N GLU A 133 4.10 -14.26 20.69
CA GLU A 133 3.56 -13.20 21.54
C GLU A 133 4.05 -11.84 21.06
N GLY A 134 3.28 -10.78 21.34
CA GLY A 134 3.62 -9.42 20.88
C GLY A 134 2.83 -9.02 19.64
N PHE A 135 3.43 -8.15 18.82
CA PHE A 135 2.78 -7.53 17.67
C PHE A 135 3.54 -7.88 16.38
N LEU A 136 2.83 -7.87 15.25
CA LEU A 136 3.45 -8.06 13.95
C LEU A 136 4.38 -6.86 13.63
N PRO A 137 5.52 -7.09 12.97
CA PRO A 137 6.46 -6.02 12.64
C PRO A 137 5.96 -5.11 11.51
N GLU A 138 4.99 -5.56 10.71
CA GLU A 138 4.36 -4.77 9.66
C GLU A 138 2.85 -4.98 9.70
N THR A 139 2.09 -3.90 9.53
CA THR A 139 0.64 -3.96 9.34
C THR A 139 0.21 -2.88 8.36
N ARG A 140 -0.72 -3.22 7.47
CA ARG A 140 -1.24 -2.30 6.45
C ARG A 140 -2.76 -2.23 6.55
N TYR A 141 -3.27 -1.01 6.55
CA TYR A 141 -4.69 -0.72 6.47
C TYR A 141 -4.95 0.12 5.22
N THR A 142 -5.82 -0.37 4.34
CA THR A 142 -6.30 0.39 3.18
C THR A 142 -7.77 0.74 3.42
N SER A 143 -8.10 2.02 3.31
CA SER A 143 -9.48 2.48 3.49
C SER A 143 -10.40 1.97 2.38
N GLN A 144 -11.69 2.00 2.65
CA GLN A 144 -12.68 2.06 1.57
C GLN A 144 -12.48 3.35 0.75
N LEU A 145 -13.09 3.40 -0.43
CA LEU A 145 -13.10 4.62 -1.22
C LEU A 145 -13.97 5.66 -0.55
N PHE A 146 -13.47 6.89 -0.47
CA PHE A 146 -14.27 8.04 -0.09
C PHE A 146 -14.76 8.74 -1.35
N ASP A 147 -16.07 8.78 -1.52
CA ASP A 147 -16.74 9.52 -2.57
C ASP A 147 -17.06 10.94 -2.09
N MET A 148 -16.50 11.95 -2.76
CA MET A 148 -16.72 13.36 -2.44
C MET A 148 -18.03 13.91 -3.06
N GLY A 149 -18.75 13.09 -3.83
CA GLY A 149 -19.98 13.44 -4.56
C GLY A 149 -19.72 14.19 -5.87
N GLU A 150 -18.72 15.08 -5.89
CA GLU A 150 -18.26 15.80 -7.08
C GLU A 150 -16.71 15.91 -7.07
N PRO A 151 -16.08 16.29 -8.19
CA PRO A 151 -14.65 16.62 -8.20
C PRO A 151 -14.29 17.72 -7.21
N VAL A 152 -13.22 17.53 -6.43
CA VAL A 152 -12.75 18.47 -5.39
C VAL A 152 -11.25 18.72 -5.49
N ASN A 153 -10.77 19.72 -4.75
CA ASN A 153 -9.35 19.85 -4.39
C ASN A 153 -9.09 19.14 -3.06
N PHE A 154 -7.95 18.48 -2.93
CA PHE A 154 -7.48 17.84 -1.72
C PHE A 154 -6.41 18.69 -1.03
N GLY A 155 -6.57 18.88 0.28
CA GLY A 155 -5.69 19.69 1.11
C GLY A 155 -4.71 18.85 1.91
N ARG A 156 -4.64 19.11 3.22
CA ARG A 156 -3.77 18.38 4.14
C ARG A 156 -4.38 17.05 4.60
N LEU A 157 -3.50 16.09 4.91
CA LEU A 157 -3.84 14.87 5.61
C LEU A 157 -3.39 15.00 7.07
N GLN A 158 -4.31 14.82 8.01
CA GLN A 158 -4.00 14.76 9.43
C GLN A 158 -4.31 13.38 9.98
N TYR A 159 -3.50 12.93 10.93
CA TYR A 159 -3.75 11.76 11.73
C TYR A 159 -3.29 11.95 13.17
N ASP A 160 -3.93 11.18 14.06
CA ASP A 160 -3.52 11.02 15.45
C ASP A 160 -2.92 9.63 15.62
N PHE A 161 -1.61 9.58 15.88
CA PHE A 161 -0.85 8.35 15.98
C PHE A 161 -0.03 8.33 17.27
N GLU A 162 -0.25 7.30 18.07
CA GLU A 162 0.42 7.11 19.34
C GLU A 162 1.25 5.83 19.32
N VAL A 163 2.45 5.89 19.90
CA VAL A 163 3.35 4.74 20.01
C VAL A 163 3.34 4.22 21.44
N TYR A 164 3.25 2.91 21.59
CA TYR A 164 3.15 2.22 22.87
C TYR A 164 4.17 1.09 22.97
N ARG A 165 4.51 0.72 24.21
CA ARG A 165 5.14 -0.56 24.55
C ARG A 165 4.22 -1.38 25.45
N SER A 166 4.11 -2.66 25.15
CA SER A 166 3.45 -3.64 26.01
C SER A 166 4.47 -4.30 26.94
N PRO A 167 4.17 -4.50 28.23
CA PRO A 167 4.99 -5.33 29.09
C PRO A 167 4.79 -6.84 28.86
N GLY A 168 3.94 -7.23 27.89
CA GLY A 168 3.58 -8.62 27.60
C GLY A 168 2.10 -8.93 27.88
N PRO A 169 1.69 -10.20 27.70
CA PRO A 169 0.30 -10.63 27.86
C PRO A 169 -0.30 -10.23 29.22
N GLY A 170 -1.51 -9.65 29.20
CA GLY A 170 -2.26 -9.25 30.39
C GLY A 170 -1.79 -7.95 31.07
N GLY A 171 -0.66 -7.37 30.65
CA GLY A 171 -0.20 -6.08 31.15
C GLY A 171 -0.76 -4.90 30.36
N LYS A 172 -0.89 -3.75 31.03
CA LYS A 172 -1.40 -2.53 30.40
C LYS A 172 -0.28 -1.86 29.57
N PRO A 173 -0.49 -1.56 28.28
CA PRO A 173 0.48 -0.82 27.49
C PRO A 173 0.76 0.57 28.05
N ALA A 174 1.99 1.04 27.89
CA ALA A 174 2.44 2.38 28.27
C ALA A 174 2.87 3.18 27.04
N LEU A 175 2.60 4.49 27.05
CA LEU A 175 3.05 5.39 25.99
C LEU A 175 4.58 5.35 25.89
N ALA A 176 5.09 5.18 24.68
CA ALA A 176 6.52 5.11 24.38
C ALA A 176 6.82 5.84 23.06
N PRO A 177 6.74 7.19 23.01
CA PRO A 177 6.89 7.96 21.78
C PRO A 177 8.22 7.77 21.05
N ASN A 178 9.26 7.28 21.75
CA ASN A 178 10.60 7.08 21.21
C ASN A 178 10.88 5.61 20.82
N ALA A 179 9.89 4.71 20.90
CA ALA A 179 10.07 3.34 20.42
C ALA A 179 10.18 3.33 18.88
N PRO A 180 10.89 2.36 18.28
CA PRO A 180 11.13 2.30 16.83
C PRO A 180 9.89 1.79 16.08
N VAL A 181 8.84 2.59 16.12
CA VAL A 181 7.56 2.34 15.45
C VAL A 181 7.29 3.53 14.54
N GLN A 182 6.99 3.25 13.28
CA GLN A 182 6.73 4.27 12.27
C GLN A 182 5.38 4.07 11.61
N ILE A 183 4.81 5.17 11.13
CA ILE A 183 3.64 5.17 10.26
C ILE A 183 4.00 5.86 8.95
N ALA A 184 3.58 5.26 7.85
CA ALA A 184 3.65 5.78 6.50
C ALA A 184 2.23 5.85 5.95
N VAL A 185 1.75 7.05 5.63
CA VAL A 185 0.41 7.24 5.06
C VAL A 185 0.52 7.66 3.60
N GLU A 186 -0.19 6.96 2.72
CA GLU A 186 -0.24 7.26 1.29
C GLU A 186 -1.69 7.51 0.88
N ALA A 187 -1.89 8.33 -0.15
CA ALA A 187 -3.19 8.56 -0.74
C ALA A 187 -3.16 8.36 -2.26
N ARG A 188 -4.29 7.99 -2.86
CA ARG A 188 -4.51 8.03 -4.31
C ARG A 188 -5.91 8.52 -4.62
N THR A 189 -6.11 9.04 -5.82
CA THR A 189 -7.35 9.71 -6.21
C THR A 189 -7.87 9.20 -7.55
N GLY A 190 -9.19 9.13 -7.68
CA GLY A 190 -9.89 8.47 -8.77
C GLY A 190 -10.99 9.31 -9.39
N ARG A 191 -11.26 9.04 -10.67
CA ARG A 191 -12.39 9.64 -11.41
C ARG A 191 -13.67 8.80 -11.32
N ASP A 192 -13.52 7.50 -11.09
CA ASP A 192 -14.60 6.52 -10.95
C ASP A 192 -14.49 5.77 -9.60
N ASP A 193 -15.43 4.86 -9.38
CA ASP A 193 -15.68 4.18 -8.12
C ASP A 193 -14.90 2.85 -7.95
N SER A 194 -13.92 2.57 -8.83
CA SER A 194 -13.05 1.41 -8.70
C SER A 194 -11.61 1.74 -9.09
N PRO A 195 -10.61 1.53 -8.20
CA PRO A 195 -9.21 1.66 -8.58
C PRO A 195 -8.69 0.44 -9.35
N LEU A 196 -9.55 -0.53 -9.65
CA LEU A 196 -9.20 -1.80 -10.27
C LEU A 196 -10.01 -2.02 -11.55
N VAL A 197 -9.35 -2.60 -12.54
CA VAL A 197 -9.95 -3.12 -13.78
C VAL A 197 -10.00 -4.64 -13.67
N TYR A 198 -11.19 -5.21 -13.87
CA TYR A 198 -11.43 -6.65 -13.79
C TYR A 198 -11.56 -7.23 -15.20
N HIS A 199 -11.02 -8.43 -15.41
CA HIS A 199 -11.08 -9.10 -16.69
C HIS A 199 -11.68 -10.49 -16.59
N VAL A 200 -12.35 -10.95 -17.65
CA VAL A 200 -12.71 -12.36 -17.84
C VAL A 200 -12.13 -12.87 -19.15
N PHE A 201 -11.91 -14.18 -19.23
CA PHE A 201 -11.43 -14.79 -20.48
C PHE A 201 -12.56 -14.94 -21.50
N ASP A 202 -12.33 -14.52 -22.73
CA ASP A 202 -13.24 -14.72 -23.86
C ASP A 202 -13.13 -16.15 -24.46
N GLU A 203 -13.90 -16.40 -25.53
CA GLU A 203 -13.88 -17.69 -26.25
C GLU A 203 -12.52 -18.04 -26.87
N LEU A 204 -11.67 -17.03 -27.08
CA LEU A 204 -10.34 -17.12 -27.67
C LEU A 204 -9.22 -17.04 -26.62
N ARG A 205 -9.56 -17.09 -25.32
CA ARG A 205 -8.64 -16.90 -24.17
C ARG A 205 -7.94 -15.55 -24.14
N ARG A 206 -8.57 -14.51 -24.67
CA ARG A 206 -8.18 -13.11 -24.48
C ARG A 206 -8.88 -12.56 -23.25
N GLU A 207 -8.32 -11.52 -22.67
CA GLU A 207 -8.92 -10.84 -21.52
C GLU A 207 -9.82 -9.70 -22.00
N ASP A 208 -11.09 -9.75 -21.61
CA ASP A 208 -12.07 -8.68 -21.83
C ASP A 208 -12.40 -8.00 -20.50
N VAL A 209 -12.45 -6.67 -20.50
CA VAL A 209 -12.76 -5.86 -19.31
C VAL A 209 -14.24 -6.02 -18.93
N VAL A 210 -14.50 -6.24 -17.65
CA VAL A 210 -15.85 -6.36 -17.07
C VAL A 210 -15.96 -5.63 -15.74
N GLU A 211 -17.20 -5.42 -15.30
CA GLU A 211 -17.51 -4.91 -13.96
C GLU A 211 -17.21 -5.97 -12.88
N PHE A 212 -16.94 -5.51 -11.65
CA PHE A 212 -16.63 -6.38 -10.51
C PHE A 212 -17.70 -7.47 -10.29
N GLU A 213 -18.99 -7.12 -10.37
CA GLU A 213 -20.09 -8.07 -10.17
C GLU A 213 -20.11 -9.22 -11.20
N GLU A 214 -19.60 -8.98 -12.40
CA GLU A 214 -19.49 -10.01 -13.42
C GLU A 214 -18.26 -10.88 -13.17
N TRP A 215 -17.14 -10.26 -12.81
CA TRP A 215 -15.91 -10.94 -12.41
C TRP A 215 -16.11 -11.84 -11.18
N GLU A 216 -16.77 -11.37 -10.13
CA GLU A 216 -17.01 -12.14 -8.89
C GLU A 216 -17.89 -13.37 -9.14
N ARG A 217 -18.83 -13.27 -10.10
CA ARG A 217 -19.73 -14.37 -10.46
C ARG A 217 -19.12 -15.35 -11.48
N ALA A 218 -17.89 -15.13 -11.93
CA ALA A 218 -17.23 -16.02 -12.87
C ALA A 218 -16.63 -17.26 -12.15
N PRO A 219 -16.71 -18.46 -12.75
CA PRO A 219 -17.37 -18.77 -14.03
C PRO A 219 -18.88 -19.01 -13.89
N ARG A 220 -19.66 -18.41 -14.80
CA ARG A 220 -21.14 -18.60 -14.85
C ARG A 220 -21.58 -19.92 -15.49
N LYS A 221 -20.69 -20.64 -16.18
CA LYS A 221 -20.99 -21.96 -16.79
C LYS A 221 -19.96 -23.01 -16.33
N ILE A 222 -20.46 -24.09 -15.73
CA ILE A 222 -19.71 -25.33 -15.43
C ILE A 222 -19.77 -26.26 -16.67
N ASP A 223 -19.61 -25.73 -17.87
CA ASP A 223 -19.47 -26.55 -19.06
C ASP A 223 -18.04 -26.39 -19.56
N SER A 224 -17.41 -27.53 -19.86
CA SER A 224 -15.99 -27.88 -20.07
C SER A 224 -15.03 -26.93 -20.84
N GLY A 225 -15.21 -25.61 -20.79
CA GLY A 225 -14.42 -24.60 -21.47
C GLY A 225 -13.92 -23.50 -20.53
N PHE A 226 -12.76 -22.94 -20.90
CA PHE A 226 -12.15 -21.75 -20.30
C PHE A 226 -12.93 -20.41 -20.44
N PRO A 227 -13.88 -20.21 -21.38
CA PRO A 227 -14.54 -18.91 -21.54
C PRO A 227 -15.41 -18.53 -20.33
N GLY A 228 -15.29 -17.28 -19.90
CA GLY A 228 -16.01 -16.71 -18.76
C GLY A 228 -15.39 -17.05 -17.40
N GLN A 229 -14.13 -17.52 -17.35
CA GLN A 229 -13.37 -17.62 -16.10
C GLN A 229 -12.83 -16.26 -15.66
N GLN A 230 -12.58 -16.10 -14.36
CA GLN A 230 -11.87 -14.94 -13.82
C GLN A 230 -10.51 -14.80 -14.50
N GLY A 231 -10.32 -13.66 -15.16
CA GLY A 231 -9.05 -13.19 -15.68
C GLY A 231 -8.35 -12.30 -14.67
N SER A 232 -7.37 -11.54 -15.17
CA SER A 232 -6.55 -10.66 -14.34
C SER A 232 -7.34 -9.52 -13.67
N VAL A 233 -6.83 -9.10 -12.51
CA VAL A 233 -7.23 -7.87 -11.82
C VAL A 233 -6.04 -6.94 -11.87
N GLN A 234 -6.23 -5.73 -12.41
CA GLN A 234 -5.16 -4.76 -12.65
C GLN A 234 -5.53 -3.40 -12.04
N ASP A 235 -4.54 -2.55 -11.74
CA ASP A 235 -4.81 -1.16 -11.35
C ASP A 235 -5.36 -0.35 -12.55
N ASP A 236 -6.38 0.48 -12.31
CA ASP A 236 -6.90 1.40 -13.32
C ASP A 236 -6.02 2.65 -13.45
N LEU A 237 -4.97 2.55 -14.26
CA LEU A 237 -4.07 3.68 -14.50
C LEU A 237 -4.67 4.80 -15.37
N ALA A 238 -5.84 4.58 -15.99
CA ALA A 238 -6.51 5.59 -16.81
C ALA A 238 -7.33 6.55 -15.93
N ASN A 239 -8.02 6.03 -14.91
CA ASN A 239 -8.88 6.82 -14.04
C ASN A 239 -8.30 7.10 -12.66
N TRP A 240 -7.27 6.36 -12.22
CA TRP A 240 -6.66 6.52 -10.90
C TRP A 240 -5.22 7.01 -10.94
N SER A 241 -4.85 7.78 -9.93
CA SER A 241 -3.45 8.12 -9.71
C SER A 241 -2.71 6.93 -9.09
N PHE A 242 -1.39 6.91 -9.25
CA PHE A 242 -0.56 6.12 -8.34
C PHE A 242 -0.75 6.58 -6.89
N TRP A 243 -0.30 5.73 -5.96
CA TRP A 243 -0.14 6.13 -4.57
C TRP A 243 0.85 7.30 -4.48
N SER A 244 0.54 8.27 -3.63
CA SER A 244 1.44 9.37 -3.31
C SER A 244 2.73 8.86 -2.71
N VAL A 245 3.73 9.73 -2.63
CA VAL A 245 4.86 9.47 -1.72
C VAL A 245 4.34 9.30 -0.29
N PRO A 246 4.97 8.44 0.53
CA PRO A 246 4.57 8.27 1.91
C PRO A 246 4.71 9.55 2.73
N HIS A 247 3.65 9.87 3.47
CA HIS A 247 3.60 10.92 4.47
C HIS A 247 3.98 10.36 5.84
N TYR A 248 5.03 10.92 6.43
CA TYR A 248 5.54 10.54 7.76
C TYR A 248 5.19 11.55 8.85
N THR A 249 4.62 12.70 8.47
CA THR A 249 4.17 13.73 9.41
C THR A 249 2.69 14.05 9.20
N SER A 250 1.97 14.18 10.30
CA SER A 250 0.58 14.66 10.30
C SER A 250 0.52 16.14 9.94
N GLY A 251 -0.42 16.54 9.08
CA GLY A 251 -0.61 17.92 8.62
C GLY A 251 0.08 18.26 7.30
N GLU A 252 0.74 17.30 6.65
CA GLU A 252 1.32 17.51 5.32
C GLU A 252 0.25 17.67 4.24
N GLY A 253 0.51 18.52 3.25
CA GLY A 253 -0.31 18.62 2.05
C GLY A 253 -0.26 17.34 1.22
N ILE A 254 -1.42 16.80 0.84
CA ILE A 254 -1.50 15.56 0.07
C ILE A 254 -0.98 15.83 -1.34
N ARG A 255 -0.04 15.00 -1.80
CA ARG A 255 0.54 15.13 -3.14
C ARG A 255 -0.14 14.17 -4.11
N VAL A 256 -1.38 14.48 -4.45
CA VAL A 256 -2.21 13.73 -5.41
C VAL A 256 -2.87 14.70 -6.39
N PRO A 257 -3.30 14.23 -7.57
CA PRO A 257 -4.02 15.09 -8.50
C PRO A 257 -5.38 15.57 -7.95
N ASP A 258 -5.61 16.87 -8.02
CA ASP A 258 -6.90 17.50 -7.75
C ASP A 258 -7.91 17.28 -8.90
N GLY A 259 -9.14 17.75 -8.71
CA GLY A 259 -10.21 17.66 -9.70
C GLY A 259 -10.73 16.23 -9.87
N ARG A 260 -10.59 15.41 -8.83
CA ARG A 260 -11.02 14.01 -8.79
C ARG A 260 -12.09 13.84 -7.70
N ARG A 261 -12.98 12.86 -7.90
CA ARG A 261 -14.16 12.63 -7.06
C ARG A 261 -13.88 11.67 -5.92
N PHE A 262 -13.00 10.69 -6.17
CA PHE A 262 -12.71 9.64 -5.20
C PHE A 262 -11.32 9.79 -4.62
N ILE A 263 -11.16 9.42 -3.35
CA ILE A 263 -9.86 9.28 -2.69
C ILE A 263 -9.81 7.98 -1.89
N GLN A 264 -8.64 7.35 -1.87
CA GLN A 264 -8.34 6.19 -1.04
C GLN A 264 -7.05 6.45 -0.26
N VAL A 265 -7.01 5.98 0.98
CA VAL A 265 -5.86 6.15 1.88
C VAL A 265 -5.33 4.79 2.29
N ARG A 266 -4.01 4.68 2.44
CA ARG A 266 -3.33 3.52 2.96
C ARG A 266 -2.41 3.94 4.09
N ALA A 267 -2.53 3.31 5.25
CA ALA A 267 -1.61 3.46 6.36
C ALA A 267 -0.80 2.17 6.52
N SER A 268 0.52 2.27 6.47
CA SER A 268 1.45 1.19 6.76
C SER A 268 2.16 1.50 8.07
N LEU A 269 2.10 0.58 9.03
CA LEU A 269 2.73 0.68 10.33
C LEU A 269 3.87 -0.35 10.38
N THR A 270 5.04 0.08 10.83
CA THR A 270 6.21 -0.79 10.99
C THR A 270 6.77 -0.68 12.41
N SER A 271 7.29 -1.80 12.93
CA SER A 271 7.93 -1.87 14.25
C SER A 271 9.18 -2.74 14.19
N GLU A 272 10.26 -2.27 14.78
CA GLU A 272 11.51 -3.04 14.96
C GLU A 272 11.55 -3.81 16.30
N GLU A 273 10.56 -3.60 17.17
CA GLU A 273 10.47 -4.25 18.49
C GLU A 273 9.20 -5.08 18.63
N VAL A 274 9.34 -6.33 19.07
CA VAL A 274 8.24 -7.30 19.27
C VAL A 274 7.09 -6.75 20.12
N PHE A 275 7.42 -5.96 21.15
CA PHE A 275 6.44 -5.44 22.11
C PHE A 275 6.15 -3.95 21.93
N ALA A 276 6.71 -3.30 20.92
CA ALA A 276 6.34 -1.93 20.55
C ALA A 276 5.33 -1.95 19.42
N PHE A 277 4.32 -1.09 19.49
CA PHE A 277 3.27 -1.01 18.49
C PHE A 277 2.72 0.42 18.36
N GLY A 278 2.12 0.68 17.21
CA GLY A 278 1.47 1.95 16.90
C GLY A 278 -0.04 1.84 16.99
N ARG A 279 -0.69 2.93 17.38
CA ARG A 279 -2.15 3.07 17.39
C ARG A 279 -2.53 4.31 16.58
N LEU A 280 -3.18 4.08 15.45
CA LEU A 280 -3.83 5.13 14.66
C LEU A 280 -5.25 5.36 15.21
N ASN A 281 -5.46 6.48 15.88
CA ASN A 281 -6.74 6.82 16.51
C ASN A 281 -7.73 7.45 15.53
N SER A 282 -7.24 8.32 14.65
CA SER A 282 -8.05 9.01 13.64
C SER A 282 -7.21 9.44 12.45
N LEU A 283 -7.86 9.58 11.30
CA LEU A 283 -7.31 10.16 10.09
C LEU A 283 -8.37 11.07 9.45
N SER A 284 -7.96 12.26 9.02
CA SER A 284 -8.79 13.24 8.33
C SER A 284 -8.09 13.81 7.11
N ILE A 285 -8.88 14.20 6.12
CA ILE A 285 -8.43 14.83 4.89
C ILE A 285 -9.20 16.13 4.73
N GLU A 286 -8.47 17.22 4.51
CA GLU A 286 -9.07 18.47 4.08
C GLU A 286 -9.42 18.40 2.60
N TYR A 287 -10.56 18.97 2.22
CA TYR A 287 -10.94 19.12 0.83
C TYR A 287 -11.75 20.40 0.63
N SER A 288 -11.79 20.91 -0.59
CA SER A 288 -12.63 22.04 -0.98
C SER A 288 -13.31 21.77 -2.32
N PRO A 289 -14.49 22.35 -2.58
CA PRO A 289 -15.03 22.39 -3.94
C PRO A 289 -14.04 23.04 -4.92
N LEU A 290 -14.16 22.68 -6.20
CA LEU A 290 -13.44 23.39 -7.26
C LEU A 290 -14.01 24.80 -7.42
N LEU A 291 -13.15 25.78 -7.69
CA LEU A 291 -13.59 27.14 -8.00
C LEU A 291 -14.20 27.24 -9.41
N ALA A 292 -13.66 26.47 -10.36
CA ALA A 292 -14.14 26.31 -11.73
C ALA A 292 -13.62 24.98 -12.31
N ASN A 293 -14.31 24.43 -13.32
CA ASN A 293 -13.87 23.22 -14.03
C ASN A 293 -14.51 23.15 -15.44
N PRO A 294 -13.71 23.11 -16.52
CA PRO A 294 -12.25 23.19 -16.55
C PRO A 294 -11.73 24.63 -16.31
N ILE A 295 -10.46 24.75 -15.91
CA ILE A 295 -9.70 26.00 -16.02
C ILE A 295 -8.59 25.72 -17.05
N VAL A 296 -8.54 26.52 -18.10
CA VAL A 296 -7.52 26.43 -19.15
C VAL A 296 -6.69 27.70 -19.10
N GLY A 297 -5.39 27.53 -18.92
CA GLY A 297 -4.39 28.58 -19.01
C GLY A 297 -3.48 28.33 -20.21
N GLU A 298 -3.32 29.31 -21.09
CA GLU A 298 -2.42 29.25 -22.25
C GLU A 298 -1.38 30.36 -22.13
N VAL A 299 -0.12 30.03 -22.41
CA VAL A 299 0.98 31.00 -22.47
C VAL A 299 1.43 31.15 -23.92
N ALA A 300 1.67 32.39 -24.35
CA ALA A 300 2.15 32.73 -25.68
C ALA A 300 3.13 33.89 -25.65
N LEU A 301 3.96 34.04 -26.69
CA LEU A 301 4.68 35.28 -26.94
C LEU A 301 3.68 36.34 -27.38
N MET A 302 3.84 37.57 -26.90
CA MET A 302 2.93 38.66 -27.29
C MET A 302 2.94 38.91 -28.81
N GLU A 303 4.10 38.74 -29.45
CA GLU A 303 4.28 38.90 -30.90
C GLU A 303 3.85 37.68 -31.72
N ASP A 304 3.73 36.50 -31.09
CA ASP A 304 3.25 35.27 -31.72
C ASP A 304 2.21 34.57 -30.81
N PRO A 305 0.95 35.07 -30.79
CA PRO A 305 -0.11 34.50 -29.94
C PRO A 305 -0.57 33.10 -30.35
N HIS A 306 -0.19 32.63 -31.54
CA HIS A 306 -0.59 31.32 -32.08
C HIS A 306 0.64 30.58 -32.61
N PRO A 307 1.56 30.18 -31.71
CA PRO A 307 2.83 29.63 -32.13
C PRO A 307 2.65 28.36 -32.94
N THR A 308 3.50 28.18 -33.95
CA THR A 308 3.43 27.02 -34.84
C THR A 308 3.71 25.75 -34.04
N GLY A 309 2.79 24.77 -34.10
CA GLY A 309 2.93 23.53 -33.33
C GLY A 309 2.44 23.62 -31.87
N GLY A 310 1.91 24.76 -31.44
CA GLY A 310 1.26 24.93 -30.13
C GLY A 310 2.21 25.03 -28.94
N GLY A 311 3.51 25.20 -29.18
CA GLY A 311 4.52 25.40 -28.14
C GLY A 311 5.23 26.73 -28.30
N VAL A 312 5.45 27.44 -27.20
CA VAL A 312 6.21 28.68 -27.17
C VAL A 312 7.69 28.36 -27.00
N GLU A 313 8.53 28.87 -27.90
CA GLU A 313 9.99 28.84 -27.76
C GLU A 313 10.50 30.25 -27.47
N VAL A 314 11.31 30.39 -26.42
CA VAL A 314 11.90 31.68 -26.02
C VAL A 314 13.43 31.58 -26.01
N PRO A 315 14.15 32.60 -26.50
CA PRO A 315 15.60 32.67 -26.39
C PRO A 315 16.05 32.75 -24.93
N LEU A 316 17.08 31.98 -24.57
CA LEU A 316 17.63 31.96 -23.22
C LEU A 316 18.36 33.27 -22.90
N GLY A 317 17.98 33.92 -21.80
CA GLY A 317 18.66 35.13 -21.30
C GLY A 317 18.33 36.42 -22.06
N GLU A 318 17.33 36.38 -22.93
CA GLU A 318 16.81 37.56 -23.63
C GLU A 318 15.42 37.92 -23.06
N PRO A 319 15.17 39.19 -22.71
CA PRO A 319 13.87 39.58 -22.21
C PRO A 319 12.78 39.39 -23.25
N VAL A 320 11.69 38.71 -22.87
CA VAL A 320 10.54 38.46 -23.75
C VAL A 320 9.26 38.90 -23.07
N THR A 321 8.27 39.32 -23.87
CA THR A 321 6.92 39.64 -23.36
C THR A 321 6.00 38.47 -23.62
N LEU A 322 5.42 37.93 -22.55
CA LEU A 322 4.49 36.82 -22.57
C LEU A 322 3.07 37.29 -22.28
N THR A 323 2.11 36.61 -22.89
CA THR A 323 0.69 36.68 -22.53
C THR A 323 0.26 35.38 -21.89
N TYR A 324 -0.48 35.46 -20.79
CA TYR A 324 -1.11 34.33 -20.12
C TYR A 324 -2.62 34.49 -20.15
N ASP A 325 -3.28 33.69 -20.98
CA ASP A 325 -4.72 33.68 -21.18
C ASP A 325 -5.40 32.64 -20.30
N VAL A 326 -6.39 33.04 -19.53
CA VAL A 326 -7.17 32.16 -18.67
C VAL A 326 -8.63 32.16 -19.09
N ARG A 327 -9.16 30.96 -19.32
CA ARG A 327 -10.59 30.72 -19.54
C ARG A 327 -11.09 29.66 -18.59
N ALA A 328 -12.24 29.95 -17.97
CA ALA A 328 -12.89 29.04 -17.05
C ALA A 328 -14.23 28.52 -17.58
N GLY A 329 -14.52 27.26 -17.25
CA GLY A 329 -15.81 26.63 -17.40
C GLY A 329 -16.44 26.35 -16.03
N PHE A 330 -17.77 26.30 -16.01
CA PHE A 330 -18.55 26.05 -14.80
C PHE A 330 -19.51 24.90 -15.04
N SER A 331 -19.13 23.70 -14.60
CA SER A 331 -19.89 22.47 -14.71
C SER A 331 -20.88 22.24 -13.55
N SER A 332 -20.70 22.91 -12.41
CA SER A 332 -21.52 22.77 -11.19
C SER A 332 -21.97 24.13 -10.64
N GLY A 333 -23.03 24.12 -9.82
CA GLY A 333 -23.49 25.29 -9.09
C GLY A 333 -22.66 25.61 -7.83
N THR A 334 -21.84 24.68 -7.35
CA THR A 334 -20.93 24.86 -6.20
C THR A 334 -19.67 25.64 -6.56
N GLN A 335 -19.37 25.77 -7.85
CA GLN A 335 -18.22 26.49 -8.38
C GLN A 335 -18.46 27.99 -8.35
N THR A 336 -17.91 28.66 -7.35
CA THR A 336 -18.11 30.10 -7.11
C THR A 336 -17.34 30.99 -8.09
N GLY A 337 -16.33 30.45 -8.76
CA GLY A 337 -15.38 31.24 -9.52
C GLY A 337 -14.20 31.69 -8.69
N PHE A 338 -13.40 32.59 -9.26
CA PHE A 338 -12.17 33.11 -8.67
C PHE A 338 -12.04 34.61 -8.95
N ASP A 339 -11.31 35.27 -8.07
CA ASP A 339 -11.06 36.71 -8.07
C ASP A 339 -9.57 37.02 -7.92
N ALA A 340 -8.72 36.01 -8.05
CA ALA A 340 -7.29 36.15 -8.03
C ALA A 340 -6.62 35.11 -8.94
N ILE A 341 -5.51 35.50 -9.55
CA ILE A 341 -4.62 34.62 -10.29
C ILE A 341 -3.24 34.73 -9.68
N ARG A 342 -2.66 33.58 -9.34
CA ARG A 342 -1.29 33.44 -8.85
C ARG A 342 -0.51 32.62 -9.88
N LEU A 343 0.53 33.23 -10.44
CA LEU A 343 1.45 32.60 -11.36
C LEU A 343 2.79 32.38 -10.65
N GLN A 344 3.24 31.12 -10.62
CA GLN A 344 4.61 30.82 -10.24
C GLN A 344 5.50 31.03 -11.46
N THR A 345 6.49 31.91 -11.32
CA THR A 345 7.41 32.29 -12.39
C THR A 345 8.83 31.85 -12.02
N PRO A 346 9.70 31.55 -13.00
CA PRO A 346 11.09 31.18 -12.70
C PRO A 346 11.88 32.30 -12.01
N GLU A 347 11.53 33.55 -12.32
CA GLU A 347 12.13 34.79 -11.81
C GLU A 347 11.08 35.91 -11.69
N ALA A 348 11.48 37.06 -11.14
CA ALA A 348 10.64 38.24 -11.01
C ALA A 348 10.23 38.77 -12.38
N VAL A 349 8.94 39.04 -12.58
CA VAL A 349 8.40 39.52 -13.85
C VAL A 349 8.10 41.01 -13.82
N ASP A 350 8.27 41.69 -14.95
CA ASP A 350 7.77 43.05 -15.15
C ASP A 350 6.32 42.99 -15.63
N PHE A 351 5.39 43.14 -14.69
CA PHE A 351 3.97 43.10 -14.99
C PHE A 351 3.53 44.34 -15.79
N GLN A 352 2.93 44.13 -16.97
CA GLN A 352 2.56 45.20 -17.89
C GLN A 352 1.05 45.49 -17.91
N ARG A 353 0.20 44.45 -17.99
CA ARG A 353 -1.24 44.62 -18.28
C ARG A 353 -2.09 43.51 -17.67
N PHE A 354 -3.25 43.89 -17.13
CA PHE A 354 -4.37 43.01 -16.85
C PHE A 354 -5.52 43.36 -17.79
N GLU A 355 -6.01 42.39 -18.55
CA GLU A 355 -7.09 42.58 -19.52
C GLU A 355 -8.21 41.57 -19.28
N MET A 356 -9.47 41.99 -19.46
CA MET A 356 -10.63 41.12 -19.32
C MET A 356 -11.66 41.36 -20.42
N GLY A 357 -12.45 40.33 -20.73
CA GLY A 357 -13.65 40.41 -21.57
C GLY A 357 -13.44 40.05 -23.05
N GLU A 358 -14.53 40.15 -23.81
CA GLU A 358 -14.55 39.93 -25.26
C GLU A 358 -15.29 41.11 -25.93
N PRO A 359 -14.58 42.06 -26.58
CA PRO A 359 -13.13 42.10 -26.76
C PRO A 359 -12.38 42.39 -25.45
N LEU A 360 -11.11 41.97 -25.39
CA LEU A 360 -10.22 42.27 -24.26
C LEU A 360 -10.07 43.79 -24.07
N ALA A 361 -10.27 44.24 -22.84
CA ALA A 361 -10.07 45.63 -22.42
C ALA A 361 -9.18 45.67 -21.17
N ILE A 362 -8.33 46.69 -21.05
CA ILE A 362 -7.49 46.90 -19.87
C ILE A 362 -8.39 47.16 -18.66
N VAL A 363 -8.16 46.41 -17.59
CA VAL A 363 -8.82 46.54 -16.29
C VAL A 363 -7.75 46.78 -15.24
N GLU A 364 -7.96 47.77 -14.38
CA GLU A 364 -7.07 47.98 -13.22
C GLU A 364 -7.37 46.90 -12.16
N PRO A 365 -6.38 46.09 -11.75
CA PRO A 365 -6.57 45.13 -10.66
C PRO A 365 -6.73 45.85 -9.32
N ASP A 366 -7.48 45.26 -8.40
CA ASP A 366 -7.68 45.83 -7.06
C ASP A 366 -6.36 45.84 -6.25
N SER A 367 -5.52 44.82 -6.42
CA SER A 367 -4.15 44.80 -5.91
C SER A 367 -3.29 43.79 -6.66
N MET A 368 -1.97 44.00 -6.63
CA MET A 368 -1.01 43.06 -7.19
C MET A 368 0.25 42.98 -6.34
N THR A 369 0.89 41.82 -6.36
CA THR A 369 2.20 41.59 -5.75
C THR A 369 3.09 40.88 -6.76
N VAL A 370 4.33 41.37 -6.91
CA VAL A 370 5.39 40.72 -7.68
C VAL A 370 6.51 40.42 -6.69
N ASP A 371 6.90 39.15 -6.63
CA ASP A 371 8.04 38.65 -5.85
C ASP A 371 9.04 37.97 -6.80
N ASP A 372 10.16 37.50 -6.27
CA ASP A 372 11.26 36.91 -7.03
C ASP A 372 10.86 35.68 -7.88
N GLN A 373 9.74 35.02 -7.57
CA GLN A 373 9.25 33.82 -8.27
C GLN A 373 7.72 33.75 -8.36
N GLU A 374 7.03 34.86 -8.12
CA GLU A 374 5.56 34.86 -8.06
C GLU A 374 4.97 36.19 -8.55
N LEU A 375 3.92 36.10 -9.36
CA LEU A 375 3.01 37.19 -9.69
C LEU A 375 1.62 36.85 -9.17
N VAL A 376 1.08 37.70 -8.28
CA VAL A 376 -0.29 37.57 -7.77
C VAL A 376 -1.10 38.80 -8.16
N VAL A 377 -2.20 38.59 -8.88
CA VAL A 377 -3.14 39.64 -9.27
C VAL A 377 -4.49 39.35 -8.61
N HIS A 378 -4.99 40.30 -7.81
CA HIS A 378 -6.31 40.25 -7.18
C HIS A 378 -7.25 41.23 -7.88
N PHE A 379 -8.44 40.74 -8.22
CA PHE A 379 -9.50 41.47 -8.92
C PHE A 379 -10.92 41.19 -8.35
N PRO A 380 -11.16 41.23 -7.02
CA PRO A 380 -12.49 41.04 -6.42
C PRO A 380 -13.56 42.02 -6.91
N SER A 381 -13.20 43.17 -7.49
CA SER A 381 -14.17 44.06 -8.14
C SER A 381 -14.68 43.52 -9.49
N HIS A 382 -13.94 42.59 -10.11
CA HIS A 382 -14.24 42.00 -11.41
C HIS A 382 -14.11 40.45 -11.40
N PRO A 383 -14.79 39.74 -10.49
CA PRO A 383 -14.56 38.30 -10.30
C PRO A 383 -15.03 37.49 -11.52
N VAL A 384 -14.26 36.47 -11.87
CA VAL A 384 -14.66 35.47 -12.88
C VAL A 384 -15.58 34.48 -12.20
N SER A 385 -16.85 34.44 -12.61
CA SER A 385 -17.86 33.56 -12.04
C SER A 385 -18.79 33.03 -13.13
N ARG A 386 -19.67 32.09 -12.79
CA ARG A 386 -20.68 31.59 -13.74
C ARG A 386 -21.58 32.69 -14.30
N ALA A 387 -21.90 33.72 -13.50
CA ALA A 387 -22.73 34.85 -13.93
C ALA A 387 -21.94 35.90 -14.73
N SER A 388 -20.62 35.97 -14.52
CA SER A 388 -19.71 36.92 -15.16
C SER A 388 -18.44 36.19 -15.58
N ASN A 389 -18.54 35.37 -16.63
CA ASN A 389 -17.45 34.52 -17.10
C ASN A 389 -16.67 35.23 -18.22
N GLN A 390 -15.88 36.22 -17.84
CA GLN A 390 -15.01 36.94 -18.78
C GLN A 390 -13.66 36.23 -18.90
N PRO A 391 -13.10 36.06 -20.11
CA PRO A 391 -11.72 35.60 -20.24
C PRO A 391 -10.77 36.67 -19.69
N VAL A 392 -9.62 36.21 -19.23
CA VAL A 392 -8.62 37.04 -18.56
C VAL A 392 -7.29 36.89 -19.28
N ARG A 393 -6.56 37.99 -19.49
CA ARG A 393 -5.19 37.99 -20.00
C ARG A 393 -4.27 38.77 -19.08
N LEU A 394 -3.15 38.17 -18.72
CA LEU A 394 -2.02 38.84 -18.08
C LEU A 394 -0.92 39.04 -19.12
N THR A 395 -0.36 40.24 -19.20
CA THR A 395 0.84 40.53 -20.02
C THR A 395 1.98 40.92 -19.10
N PHE A 396 3.12 40.26 -19.22
CA PHE A 396 4.31 40.52 -18.39
C PHE A 396 5.59 40.21 -19.18
N ALA A 397 6.69 40.86 -18.82
CA ALA A 397 8.01 40.53 -19.35
C ALA A 397 8.82 39.71 -18.33
N THR A 398 9.61 38.76 -18.83
CA THR A 398 10.58 37.96 -18.06
C THR A 398 11.97 38.39 -18.44
#